data_AF-A0A9D4T434-F1
#
_entry.id   AF-A0A9D4T434-F1
#
_cell.length_a   1.000
_cell.length_b   1.000
_cell.length_c   1.000
_cell.angle_alpha   90.00
_cell.angle_beta   90.00
_cell.angle_gamma   90.00
#
_symmetry.space_group_name_H-M   'P 1'
#
loop_
_entity.id
_entity.type
_entity.pdbx_description
1 polymer ?
#
loop_
_entity_poly.entity_id
_entity_poly.type
_entity_poly.pdbx_seq_one_letter_code
_entity_poly.pdbx_strand_id
1 'polypeptide(L)'
;MIFYHELSLLEIRVKELGDAVDHYIVVESPRTYFGTEKPLYLRNNLSAGFLREHKHKIVPISVDFNNYAGDDSWAPENYVRTSVWNEGHRRLENIRDDDLFIMSDADEIPSRDVVLFLKHHDGFGEPILWRLRWHTYGFYWENSRPVVMKLAAAQRDDGVRWGDIAEKSDTSYIISLRKKGLFFDDRSKLTPCDPNETAPAYVRENAEKFVCLMRP
;
A
#
# COMPACT_ATOMS: atom_id res chain seq x y z
N MET A 1 -1.33 -4.88 6.53
CA MET A 1 -1.46 -3.63 5.75
C MET A 1 -2.08 -2.55 6.62
N ILE A 2 -1.50 -1.35 6.65
CA ILE A 2 -2.07 -0.18 7.30
C ILE A 2 -3.08 0.45 6.34
N PHE A 3 -4.29 0.72 6.80
CA PHE A 3 -5.39 1.22 5.99
C PHE A 3 -5.89 2.56 6.51
N TYR A 4 -6.04 3.54 5.62
CA TYR A 4 -6.63 4.83 5.94
C TYR A 4 -7.93 5.09 5.17
N HIS A 5 -7.84 5.30 3.85
CA HIS A 5 -9.00 5.46 2.96
C HIS A 5 -8.81 4.86 1.57
N GLU A 6 -7.70 4.15 1.30
CA GLU A 6 -7.36 3.66 -0.03
C GLU A 6 -8.15 2.39 -0.41
N LEU A 7 -9.48 2.48 -0.45
CA LEU A 7 -10.37 1.38 -0.84
C LEU A 7 -10.01 0.80 -2.20
N SER A 8 -9.66 1.66 -3.17
CA SER A 8 -9.25 1.22 -4.50
C SER A 8 -7.96 0.38 -4.47
N LEU A 9 -6.96 0.75 -3.67
CA LEU A 9 -5.71 -0.01 -3.57
C LEU A 9 -5.95 -1.35 -2.86
N LEU A 10 -6.75 -1.36 -1.79
CA LEU A 10 -7.14 -2.59 -1.11
C LEU A 10 -7.89 -3.53 -2.05
N GLU A 11 -8.82 -2.99 -2.85
CA GLU A 11 -9.55 -3.77 -3.83
C GLU A 11 -8.62 -4.40 -4.87
N ILE A 12 -7.73 -3.60 -5.47
CA ILE A 12 -6.76 -4.07 -6.45
C ILE A 12 -5.93 -5.20 -5.83
N ARG A 13 -5.38 -4.98 -4.63
CA ARG A 13 -4.54 -5.96 -3.96
C ARG A 13 -5.25 -7.28 -3.70
N VAL A 14 -6.47 -7.23 -3.14
CA VAL A 14 -7.23 -8.44 -2.79
C VAL A 14 -7.68 -9.19 -4.04
N LYS A 15 -8.06 -8.48 -5.11
CA LYS A 15 -8.49 -9.10 -6.36
C LYS A 15 -7.32 -9.66 -7.18
N GLU A 16 -6.17 -8.98 -7.20
CA GLU A 16 -4.97 -9.44 -7.91
C GLU A 16 -4.35 -10.68 -7.26
N LEU A 17 -4.38 -10.75 -5.92
CA LEU A 17 -3.73 -11.81 -5.15
C LEU A 17 -4.73 -12.78 -4.53
N GLY A 18 -5.98 -12.76 -5.00
CA GLY A 18 -7.11 -13.45 -4.39
C GLY A 18 -6.94 -14.96 -4.26
N ASP A 19 -6.11 -15.58 -5.09
CA ASP A 19 -5.78 -17.00 -5.07
C ASP A 19 -4.39 -17.30 -4.46
N ALA A 20 -3.48 -16.34 -4.47
CA ALA A 20 -2.15 -16.48 -3.90
C ALA A 20 -2.14 -16.31 -2.37
N VAL A 21 -2.92 -15.35 -1.85
CA VAL A 21 -2.94 -14.99 -0.42
C VAL A 21 -4.12 -15.64 0.29
N ASP A 22 -3.85 -16.25 1.45
CA ASP A 22 -4.87 -16.91 2.27
C ASP A 22 -5.58 -15.91 3.20
N HIS A 23 -4.81 -15.03 3.85
CA HIS A 23 -5.34 -14.04 4.79
C HIS A 23 -4.76 -12.64 4.57
N TYR A 24 -5.62 -11.62 4.65
CA TYR A 24 -5.27 -10.21 4.63
C TYR A 24 -5.51 -9.61 6.00
N ILE A 25 -4.44 -9.35 6.74
CA ILE A 25 -4.51 -8.61 7.99
C ILE A 25 -4.52 -7.11 7.68
N VAL A 26 -5.67 -6.46 7.88
CA VAL A 26 -5.86 -5.05 7.54
C VAL A 26 -6.18 -4.27 8.81
N VAL A 27 -5.29 -3.34 9.16
CA VAL A 27 -5.44 -2.50 10.36
C VAL A 27 -5.95 -1.12 9.97
N GLU A 28 -6.98 -0.66 10.66
CA GLU A 28 -7.51 0.71 10.56
C GLU A 28 -7.54 1.35 11.96
N SER A 29 -7.19 2.63 12.05
CA SER A 29 -7.36 3.43 13.28
C SER A 29 -8.68 4.20 13.27
N PRO A 30 -9.37 4.39 14.42
CA PRO A 30 -10.49 5.31 14.54
C PRO A 30 -10.06 6.79 14.57
N ARG A 31 -8.75 7.07 14.45
CA ARG A 31 -8.17 8.42 14.42
C ARG A 31 -7.30 8.61 13.19
N THR A 32 -7.15 9.86 12.76
CA THR A 32 -6.14 10.26 11.77
C THR A 32 -4.76 10.28 12.43
N TYR A 33 -3.70 10.40 11.63
CA TYR A 33 -2.35 10.60 12.13
C TYR A 33 -2.23 11.84 13.06
N PHE A 34 -3.04 12.87 12.81
CA PHE A 34 -3.09 14.08 13.64
C PHE A 34 -3.99 13.93 14.88
N GLY A 35 -4.55 12.75 15.13
CA GLY A 35 -5.37 12.44 16.32
C GLY A 35 -6.85 12.81 16.20
N THR A 36 -7.30 13.37 15.06
CA THR A 36 -8.72 13.67 14.84
C THR A 36 -9.52 12.40 14.63
N GLU A 37 -10.72 12.32 15.20
CA GLU A 37 -11.58 11.15 15.06
C GLU A 37 -12.08 10.98 13.63
N LYS A 38 -12.16 9.73 13.17
CA LYS A 38 -12.68 9.38 11.86
C LYS A 38 -13.52 8.09 11.92
N PRO A 39 -14.47 7.92 11.00
CA PRO A 39 -15.15 6.63 10.83
C PRO A 39 -14.18 5.50 10.48
N LEU A 40 -14.55 4.27 10.83
CA LEU A 40 -13.88 3.07 10.35
C LEU A 40 -14.39 2.72 8.94
N TYR A 41 -13.74 3.28 7.92
CA TYR A 41 -14.11 3.11 6.52
C TYR A 41 -14.05 1.65 6.09
N LEU A 42 -13.05 0.88 6.52
CA LEU A 42 -12.94 -0.54 6.14
C LEU A 42 -14.13 -1.32 6.66
N ARG A 43 -14.42 -1.17 7.96
CA ARG A 43 -15.52 -1.90 8.61
C ARG A 43 -16.86 -1.59 7.97
N ASN A 44 -17.11 -0.31 7.69
CA ASN A 44 -18.35 0.14 7.06
C ASN A 44 -18.50 -0.42 5.65
N ASN A 45 -17.45 -0.36 4.83
CA ASN A 45 -17.48 -0.86 3.46
C ASN A 45 -17.63 -2.39 3.39
N LEU A 46 -16.90 -3.14 4.21
CA LEU A 46 -17.05 -4.60 4.31
C LEU A 46 -18.48 -5.01 4.70
N SER A 47 -19.12 -4.24 5.58
CA SER A 47 -20.51 -4.46 5.98
C SER A 47 -21.50 -4.15 4.84
N ALA A 48 -21.19 -3.17 3.99
CA ALA A 48 -21.96 -2.81 2.81
C ALA A 48 -21.75 -3.76 1.61
N GLY A 49 -20.91 -4.80 1.74
CA GLY A 49 -20.68 -5.81 0.70
C GLY A 49 -19.42 -5.58 -0.16
N PHE A 50 -18.57 -4.61 0.20
CA PHE A 50 -17.25 -4.47 -0.39
C PHE A 50 -16.44 -5.76 -0.21
N LEU A 51 -15.80 -6.25 -1.28
CA LEU A 51 -15.01 -7.48 -1.29
C LEU A 51 -15.74 -8.72 -0.75
N ARG A 52 -17.08 -8.81 -0.93
CA ARG A 52 -17.91 -9.91 -0.40
C ARG A 52 -17.36 -11.31 -0.70
N GLU A 53 -16.87 -11.54 -1.92
CA GLU A 53 -16.27 -12.82 -2.35
C GLU A 53 -15.03 -13.20 -1.53
N HIS A 54 -14.24 -12.21 -1.10
CA HIS A 54 -12.98 -12.39 -0.38
C HIS A 54 -13.12 -12.09 1.12
N LYS A 55 -14.33 -11.82 1.61
CA LYS A 55 -14.58 -11.41 3.00
C LYS A 55 -14.00 -12.40 4.01
N HIS A 56 -14.04 -13.69 3.72
CA HIS A 56 -13.51 -14.76 4.57
C HIS A 56 -11.97 -14.73 4.71
N LYS A 57 -11.27 -14.06 3.79
CA LYS A 57 -9.81 -13.86 3.82
C LYS A 57 -9.41 -12.60 4.58
N ILE A 58 -10.31 -11.64 4.75
CA ILE A 58 -9.98 -10.32 5.31
C ILE A 58 -10.17 -10.37 6.83
N VAL A 59 -9.09 -10.08 7.55
CA VAL A 59 -9.06 -9.96 9.01
C VAL A 59 -8.94 -8.47 9.38
N PRO A 60 -10.07 -7.76 9.55
CA PRO A 60 -10.06 -6.35 9.91
C PRO A 60 -9.74 -6.19 11.39
N ILE A 61 -8.78 -5.30 11.69
CA ILE A 61 -8.38 -4.96 13.05
C ILE A 61 -8.55 -3.45 13.22
N SER A 62 -9.23 -3.05 14.29
CA SER A 62 -9.28 -1.65 14.71
C SER A 62 -8.22 -1.45 15.80
N VAL A 63 -7.28 -0.54 15.56
CA VAL A 63 -6.23 -0.19 16.54
C VAL A 63 -6.39 1.29 16.88
N ASP A 64 -6.85 1.58 18.09
CA ASP A 64 -6.77 2.93 18.63
C ASP A 64 -5.35 3.14 19.18
N PHE A 65 -4.69 4.18 18.70
CA PHE A 65 -3.46 4.67 19.30
C PHE A 65 -3.78 6.05 19.83
N ASN A 66 -3.60 6.25 21.14
CA ASN A 66 -3.49 7.60 21.66
C ASN A 66 -2.20 8.17 21.07
N ASN A 67 -2.27 9.37 20.47
CA ASN A 67 -1.07 10.12 20.13
C ASN A 67 -0.22 10.20 21.39
N TYR A 68 0.86 9.41 21.43
CA TYR A 68 1.82 9.48 22.49
C TYR A 68 2.36 10.90 22.47
N ALA A 69 2.15 11.64 23.57
CA ALA A 69 2.68 12.97 23.78
C ALA A 69 4.20 12.89 24.02
N GLY A 70 4.94 12.49 22.99
CA GLY A 70 6.40 12.40 22.98
C GLY A 70 6.96 12.82 21.63
N ASP A 71 8.26 13.12 21.61
CA ASP A 71 8.95 13.68 20.44
C ASP A 71 9.17 12.68 19.28
N ASP A 72 8.70 11.43 19.41
CA ASP A 72 8.85 10.40 18.39
C ASP A 72 7.65 10.37 17.43
N SER A 73 7.82 10.96 16.25
CA SER A 73 6.84 10.92 15.15
C SER A 73 6.54 9.50 14.66
N TRP A 74 7.40 8.50 14.95
CA TRP A 74 7.26 7.12 14.48
C TRP A 74 6.45 6.23 15.42
N ALA A 75 6.21 6.67 16.65
CA ALA A 75 5.52 5.86 17.66
C ALA A 75 4.14 5.34 17.18
N PRO A 76 3.30 6.13 16.49
CA PRO A 76 2.03 5.64 15.95
C PRO A 76 2.20 4.53 14.90
N GLU A 77 3.12 4.70 13.95
CA GLU A 77 3.35 3.70 12.90
C GLU A 77 3.91 2.41 13.48
N ASN A 78 4.94 2.52 14.33
CA ASN A 78 5.56 1.36 14.99
C ASN A 78 4.51 0.59 15.80
N TYR A 79 3.66 1.30 16.55
CA TYR A 79 2.59 0.68 17.31
C TYR A 79 1.59 -0.07 16.41
N VAL A 80 1.18 0.54 15.29
CA VAL A 80 0.29 -0.11 14.33
C VAL A 80 0.95 -1.34 13.70
N ARG A 81 2.22 -1.27 13.31
CA ARG A 81 2.97 -2.39 12.73
C ARG A 81 3.12 -3.56 13.71
N THR A 82 3.47 -3.27 14.96
CA THR A 82 3.50 -4.26 16.04
C THR A 82 2.12 -4.84 16.30
N SER A 83 1.08 -4.01 16.21
CA SER A 83 -0.30 -4.47 16.37
C SER A 83 -0.72 -5.42 15.24
N VAL A 84 -0.34 -5.17 13.97
CA VAL A 84 -0.59 -6.11 12.86
C VAL A 84 -0.05 -7.50 13.20
N TRP A 85 1.18 -7.56 13.70
CA TRP A 85 1.84 -8.82 14.06
C TRP A 85 1.12 -9.53 15.21
N ASN A 86 0.97 -8.85 16.35
CA ASN A 86 0.36 -9.42 17.56
C ASN A 86 -1.10 -9.82 17.32
N GLU A 87 -1.86 -8.97 16.64
CA GLU A 87 -3.27 -9.25 16.37
C GLU A 87 -3.43 -10.36 15.32
N GLY A 88 -2.55 -10.41 14.32
CA GLY A 88 -2.48 -11.48 13.35
C GLY A 88 -2.30 -12.84 14.02
N HIS A 89 -1.26 -12.97 14.84
CA HIS A 89 -0.97 -14.20 15.58
C HIS A 89 -2.10 -14.68 16.49
N ARG A 90 -2.88 -13.75 17.04
CA ARG A 90 -3.99 -14.08 17.94
C ARG A 90 -5.29 -14.40 17.21
N ARG A 91 -5.51 -13.87 15.99
CA ARG A 91 -6.77 -14.07 15.24
C ARG A 91 -6.69 -15.16 14.18
N LEU A 92 -5.50 -15.47 13.69
CA LEU A 92 -5.28 -16.57 12.76
C LEU A 92 -5.10 -17.86 13.56
N GLU A 93 -5.84 -18.89 13.18
CA GLU A 93 -5.72 -20.22 13.76
C GLU A 93 -4.78 -21.07 12.91
N ASN A 94 -4.09 -22.04 13.53
CA ASN A 94 -3.23 -23.00 12.84
C ASN A 94 -2.07 -22.38 12.04
N ILE A 95 -1.51 -21.25 12.50
CA ILE A 95 -0.25 -20.73 11.96
C ILE A 95 0.84 -21.79 12.13
N ARG A 96 1.58 -22.04 11.06
CA ARG A 96 2.71 -22.97 11.01
C ARG A 96 4.02 -22.22 10.97
N ASP A 97 5.10 -22.90 11.34
CA ASP A 97 6.45 -22.31 11.35
C ASP A 97 6.96 -21.98 9.93
N ASP A 98 6.39 -22.60 8.89
CA ASP A 98 6.68 -22.38 7.48
C ASP A 98 5.76 -21.33 6.81
N ASP A 99 4.87 -20.68 7.56
CA ASP A 99 3.98 -19.65 6.99
C ASP A 99 4.73 -18.35 6.66
N LEU A 100 4.38 -17.76 5.50
CA LEU A 100 4.96 -16.52 5.01
C LEU A 100 4.17 -15.29 5.47
N PHE A 101 4.81 -14.43 6.26
CA PHE A 101 4.25 -13.14 6.67
C PHE A 101 4.81 -12.00 5.80
N ILE A 102 3.95 -11.43 4.95
CA ILE A 102 4.32 -10.32 4.07
C ILE A 102 3.78 -9.01 4.64
N MET A 103 4.67 -8.15 5.12
CA MET A 103 4.34 -6.79 5.54
C MET A 103 4.75 -5.80 4.45
N SER A 104 3.77 -5.14 3.86
CA SER A 104 3.98 -4.10 2.85
C SER A 104 2.88 -3.03 2.94
N ASP A 105 3.12 -1.90 2.29
CA ASP A 105 2.12 -0.84 2.17
C ASP A 105 1.06 -1.17 1.11
N ALA A 106 -0.02 -0.38 1.11
CA ALA A 106 -1.19 -0.63 0.27
C ALA A 106 -0.88 -0.52 -1.24
N ASP A 107 0.01 0.38 -1.62
CA ASP A 107 0.49 0.62 -2.97
C ASP A 107 1.61 -0.35 -3.42
N GLU A 108 2.19 -1.10 -2.49
CA GLU A 108 3.23 -2.11 -2.76
C GLU A 108 2.62 -3.47 -3.09
N ILE A 109 2.05 -3.63 -4.28
CA ILE A 109 1.37 -4.86 -4.69
C ILE A 109 2.40 -5.92 -5.18
N PRO A 110 2.52 -7.07 -4.50
CA PRO A 110 3.33 -8.19 -4.96
C PRO A 110 3.04 -8.62 -6.40
N SER A 111 4.05 -9.20 -7.05
CA SER A 111 3.77 -10.10 -8.17
C SER A 111 3.06 -11.35 -7.65
N ARG A 112 1.88 -11.65 -8.18
CA ARG A 112 1.12 -12.87 -7.88
C ARG A 112 1.96 -14.13 -8.05
N ASP A 113 2.71 -14.21 -9.14
CA ASP A 113 3.52 -15.40 -9.46
C ASP A 113 4.68 -15.59 -8.48
N VAL A 114 5.27 -14.49 -7.98
CA VAL A 114 6.30 -14.55 -6.93
C VAL A 114 5.70 -15.04 -5.60
N VAL A 115 4.50 -14.56 -5.22
CA VAL A 115 3.83 -15.03 -4.00
C VAL A 115 3.51 -16.52 -4.10
N LEU A 116 2.99 -16.98 -5.24
CA LEU A 116 2.72 -18.40 -5.47
C LEU A 116 3.99 -19.24 -5.48
N PHE A 117 5.08 -18.73 -6.07
CA PHE A 117 6.36 -19.41 -6.03
C PHE A 117 6.81 -19.63 -4.59
N LEU A 118 6.83 -18.58 -3.77
CA LEU A 118 7.23 -18.66 -2.37
C LEU A 118 6.30 -19.57 -1.55
N LYS A 119 4.99 -19.54 -1.83
CA LYS A 119 4.00 -20.38 -1.14
C LYS A 119 4.16 -21.87 -1.41
N HIS A 120 4.73 -22.24 -2.55
CA HIS A 120 4.78 -23.63 -3.02
C HIS A 120 6.20 -24.22 -3.11
N HIS A 121 7.23 -23.47 -2.75
CA HIS A 121 8.61 -23.90 -2.84
C HIS A 121 9.40 -23.49 -1.60
N ASP A 122 10.27 -24.39 -1.13
CA ASP A 122 11.16 -24.17 0.00
C ASP A 122 12.62 -24.01 -0.44
N GLY A 123 13.50 -23.73 0.52
CA GLY A 123 14.96 -23.73 0.32
C GLY A 123 15.52 -22.48 -0.37
N PHE A 124 14.74 -21.41 -0.46
CA PHE A 124 15.25 -20.10 -0.84
C PHE A 124 16.12 -19.50 0.28
N GLY A 125 17.10 -18.67 -0.10
CA GLY A 125 17.92 -17.96 0.87
C GLY A 125 17.13 -16.85 1.58
N GLU A 126 17.24 -16.79 2.90
CA GLU A 126 16.66 -15.73 3.72
C GLU A 126 17.74 -14.73 4.17
N PRO A 127 17.43 -13.41 4.23
CA PRO A 127 16.13 -12.79 3.97
C PRO A 127 15.80 -12.64 2.47
N ILE A 128 14.51 -12.68 2.13
CA ILE A 128 14.04 -12.39 0.77
C ILE A 128 13.87 -10.87 0.59
N LEU A 129 14.47 -10.32 -0.46
CA LEU A 129 14.37 -8.92 -0.83
C LEU A 129 13.55 -8.75 -2.12
N TRP A 130 12.54 -7.90 -2.05
CA TRP A 130 11.62 -7.64 -3.15
C TRP A 130 12.04 -6.40 -3.92
N ARG A 131 11.96 -6.48 -5.24
CA ARG A 131 12.19 -5.33 -6.10
C ARG A 131 10.89 -5.01 -6.82
N LEU A 132 10.29 -3.88 -6.47
CA LEU A 132 9.04 -3.43 -7.07
C LEU A 132 9.34 -2.44 -8.20
N ARG A 133 8.54 -2.52 -9.28
CA ARG A 133 8.51 -1.48 -10.31
C ARG A 133 7.78 -0.27 -9.74
N TRP A 134 8.44 0.87 -9.75
CA TRP A 134 7.88 2.08 -9.15
C TRP A 134 7.18 2.91 -10.22
N HIS A 135 5.86 2.98 -10.11
CA HIS A 135 5.04 3.83 -10.97
C HIS A 135 4.57 5.05 -10.19
N THR A 136 4.46 6.19 -10.87
CA THR A 136 4.07 7.47 -10.26
C THR A 136 2.79 7.99 -10.92
N TYR A 137 1.89 8.53 -10.11
CA TYR A 137 0.58 9.06 -10.52
C TYR A 137 -0.40 8.04 -11.15
N GLY A 138 -0.05 6.76 -11.20
CA GLY A 138 -0.77 5.69 -11.87
C GLY A 138 0.23 4.76 -12.57
N PHE A 139 -0.22 3.97 -13.54
CA PHE A 139 0.58 3.00 -14.29
C PHE A 139 1.09 3.52 -15.64
N TYR A 140 1.08 4.83 -15.85
CA TYR A 140 1.51 5.48 -17.12
C TYR A 140 2.85 6.21 -17.01
N TRP A 141 3.44 6.28 -15.81
CA TRP A 141 4.79 6.79 -15.59
C TRP A 141 5.59 5.83 -14.72
N GLU A 142 6.71 5.35 -15.22
CA GLU A 142 7.64 4.50 -14.50
C GLU A 142 8.92 5.27 -14.10
N ASN A 143 9.39 5.02 -12.89
CA ASN A 143 10.71 5.44 -12.47
C ASN A 143 11.74 4.40 -12.94
N SER A 144 12.72 4.86 -13.72
CA SER A 144 13.84 4.03 -14.22
C SER A 144 14.65 3.34 -13.11
N ARG A 145 14.61 3.85 -11.88
CA ARG A 145 15.26 3.23 -10.72
C ARG A 145 14.24 2.37 -9.98
N PRO A 146 14.43 1.04 -9.93
CA PRO A 146 13.56 0.19 -9.14
C PRO A 146 13.70 0.52 -7.66
N VAL A 147 12.62 0.39 -6.90
CA VAL A 147 12.67 0.51 -5.45
C VAL A 147 13.13 -0.84 -4.90
N VAL A 148 14.35 -0.86 -4.38
CA VAL A 148 14.95 -2.01 -3.70
C VAL A 148 14.51 -1.95 -2.24
N MET A 149 13.27 -2.38 -1.97
CA MET A 149 12.60 -2.41 -0.66
C MET A 149 12.59 -1.09 0.14
N LYS A 150 11.40 -0.75 0.63
CA LYS A 150 11.16 0.23 1.69
C LYS A 150 11.72 -0.26 3.05
N LEU A 151 13.00 -0.65 3.06
CA LEU A 151 13.81 -0.94 4.26
C LEU A 151 14.79 0.21 4.56
N ALA A 152 15.12 1.06 3.58
CA ALA A 152 16.09 2.15 3.74
C ALA A 152 15.59 3.56 3.35
N ALA A 153 14.34 3.71 2.87
CA ALA A 153 13.80 4.99 2.41
C ALA A 153 12.42 5.23 3.05
N ALA A 154 12.12 6.37 3.68
CA ALA A 154 12.73 7.69 3.55
C ALA A 154 12.43 8.56 4.77
N GLN A 155 13.20 8.48 5.86
CA GLN A 155 12.78 9.11 7.13
C GLN A 155 13.95 9.63 7.98
N ARG A 156 15.11 9.85 7.36
CA ARG A 156 16.22 10.53 8.03
C ARG A 156 15.91 12.03 8.04
N ASP A 157 15.27 12.48 9.12
CA ASP A 157 14.93 13.88 9.42
C ASP A 157 14.01 14.51 8.36
N ASP A 158 12.70 14.42 8.56
CA ASP A 158 11.72 15.12 7.72
C ASP A 158 11.75 16.63 8.04
N GLY A 159 12.69 17.33 7.39
CA GLY A 159 12.61 18.78 7.25
C GLY A 159 11.40 19.22 6.42
N VAL A 160 11.41 20.45 5.92
CA VAL A 160 10.35 20.99 5.06
C VAL A 160 10.02 20.00 3.93
N ARG A 161 8.81 19.43 3.95
CA ARG A 161 8.31 18.54 2.91
C ARG A 161 7.75 19.36 1.76
N TRP A 162 7.66 18.76 0.58
CA TRP A 162 7.07 19.46 -0.57
C TRP A 162 5.64 19.93 -0.33
N GLY A 163 4.89 19.23 0.52
CA GLY A 163 3.53 19.63 0.91
C GLY A 163 3.46 20.90 1.76
N ASP A 164 4.58 21.33 2.36
CA ASP A 164 4.66 22.55 3.17
C ASP A 164 4.87 23.81 2.30
N ILE A 165 5.16 23.64 1.01
CA ILE A 165 5.37 24.74 0.05
C ILE A 165 4.05 25.04 -0.64
N ALA A 166 3.52 26.25 -0.44
CA ALA A 166 2.21 26.66 -0.93
C ALA A 166 2.04 26.47 -2.45
N GLU A 167 3.04 26.80 -3.25
CA GLU A 167 3.02 26.62 -4.71
C GLU A 167 2.92 25.15 -5.11
N LYS A 168 3.43 24.23 -4.28
CA LYS A 168 3.40 22.79 -4.54
C LYS A 168 2.11 22.11 -4.06
N SER A 169 1.28 22.84 -3.34
CA SER A 169 -0.10 22.46 -3.05
C SER A 169 -1.10 22.92 -4.11
N ASP A 170 -0.66 23.74 -5.09
CA ASP A 170 -1.52 24.20 -6.17
C ASP A 170 -1.96 23.06 -7.08
N THR A 171 -3.27 22.94 -7.28
CA THR A 171 -3.88 21.88 -8.08
C THR A 171 -3.42 21.93 -9.54
N SER A 172 -3.26 23.12 -10.11
CA SER A 172 -2.83 23.27 -11.52
C SER A 172 -1.37 22.83 -11.69
N TYR A 173 -0.51 23.15 -10.72
CA TYR A 173 0.86 22.65 -10.65
C TYR A 173 0.90 21.12 -10.59
N ILE A 174 0.15 20.50 -9.67
CA ILE A 174 0.10 19.03 -9.50
C ILE A 174 -0.41 18.35 -10.78
N ILE A 175 -1.49 18.87 -11.38
CA ILE A 175 -2.01 18.37 -12.67
C ILE A 175 -0.95 18.48 -13.77
N SER A 176 -0.16 19.55 -13.76
CA SER A 176 0.90 19.72 -14.76
C SER A 176 2.03 18.71 -14.60
N LEU A 177 2.45 18.39 -13.37
CA LEU A 177 3.45 17.35 -13.09
C LEU A 177 2.94 15.98 -13.55
N ARG A 178 1.69 15.66 -13.19
CA ARG A 178 1.02 14.42 -13.58
C ARG A 178 0.99 14.23 -15.10
N LYS A 179 0.66 15.27 -15.85
CA LYS A 179 0.60 15.21 -17.32
C LYS A 179 1.97 15.15 -17.99
N LYS A 180 3.00 15.72 -17.36
CA LYS A 180 4.36 15.82 -17.92
C LYS A 180 5.30 14.71 -17.44
N GLY A 181 4.92 13.92 -16.44
CA GLY A 181 5.75 12.88 -15.86
C GLY A 181 6.97 13.47 -15.14
N LEU A 182 6.75 14.46 -14.28
CA LEU A 182 7.81 15.16 -13.54
C LEU A 182 7.72 14.87 -12.04
N PHE A 183 8.88 14.76 -11.39
CA PHE A 183 8.94 14.80 -9.93
C PHE A 183 8.70 16.23 -9.41
N PHE A 184 8.34 16.34 -8.13
CA PHE A 184 8.15 17.63 -7.46
C PHE A 184 9.38 18.54 -7.48
N ASP A 185 10.57 18.02 -7.78
CA ASP A 185 11.81 18.80 -7.86
C ASP A 185 12.18 19.25 -9.28
N ASP A 186 11.39 18.89 -10.29
CA ASP A 186 11.59 19.17 -11.73
C ASP A 186 12.91 18.66 -12.34
N ARG A 187 13.77 17.97 -11.57
CA ARG A 187 15.12 17.58 -12.01
C ARG A 187 15.14 16.30 -12.84
N SER A 188 14.21 15.40 -12.58
CA SER A 188 14.17 14.07 -13.21
C SER A 188 12.85 13.82 -13.93
N LYS A 189 12.92 13.30 -15.15
CA LYS A 189 11.74 12.87 -15.90
C LYS A 189 11.44 11.41 -15.59
N LEU A 190 10.18 11.11 -15.40
CA LEU A 190 9.65 9.75 -15.40
C LEU A 190 9.61 9.22 -16.84
N THR A 191 9.71 7.91 -16.98
CA THR A 191 9.61 7.25 -18.28
C THR A 191 8.14 6.96 -18.56
N PRO A 192 7.58 7.39 -19.70
CA PRO A 192 6.21 6.99 -20.05
C PRO A 192 6.17 5.48 -20.28
N CYS A 193 5.13 4.83 -19.80
CA CYS A 193 4.89 3.40 -20.00
C CYS A 193 3.44 3.15 -20.40
N ASP A 194 3.16 2.02 -21.05
CA ASP A 194 1.78 1.62 -21.38
C ASP A 194 1.14 0.97 -20.14
N PRO A 195 0.06 1.55 -19.57
CA PRO A 195 -0.67 0.96 -18.46
C PRO A 195 -1.26 -0.41 -18.80
N ASN A 196 -1.58 -0.68 -20.07
CA ASN A 196 -2.10 -1.97 -20.51
C ASN A 196 -1.03 -3.07 -20.50
N GLU A 197 0.25 -2.70 -20.40
CA GLU A 197 1.34 -3.66 -20.26
C GLU A 197 1.81 -3.77 -18.79
N THR A 198 1.76 -2.66 -18.05
CA THR A 198 2.44 -2.54 -16.76
C THR A 198 1.53 -2.66 -15.54
N ALA A 199 0.25 -2.27 -15.64
CA ALA A 199 -0.70 -2.32 -14.54
C ALA A 199 -1.03 -3.78 -14.13
N PRO A 200 -1.40 -4.04 -12.87
CA PRO A 200 -1.89 -5.35 -12.43
C PRO A 200 -3.03 -5.87 -13.32
N ALA A 201 -3.15 -7.19 -13.47
CA ALA A 201 -4.11 -7.80 -14.39
C ALA A 201 -5.54 -7.34 -14.10
N TYR A 202 -5.92 -7.34 -12.82
CA TYR A 202 -7.23 -6.88 -12.37
C TYR A 202 -7.50 -5.41 -12.74
N VAL A 203 -6.50 -4.54 -12.66
CA VAL A 203 -6.64 -3.12 -13.05
C VAL A 203 -6.91 -2.99 -14.54
N ARG A 204 -6.17 -3.74 -15.37
CA ARG A 204 -6.33 -3.71 -16.84
C ARG A 204 -7.71 -4.20 -17.27
N GLU A 205 -8.16 -5.31 -16.70
CA GLU A 205 -9.49 -5.88 -16.96
C GLU A 205 -10.63 -4.96 -16.53
N ASN A 206 -10.35 -4.01 -15.62
CA ASN A 206 -11.31 -3.06 -15.07
C ASN A 206 -10.88 -1.60 -15.33
N ALA A 207 -10.22 -1.33 -16.45
CA ALA A 207 -9.60 -0.03 -16.73
C ALA A 207 -10.56 1.17 -16.64
N GLU A 208 -11.83 1.00 -16.99
CA GLU A 208 -12.86 2.05 -16.88
C GLU A 208 -13.08 2.47 -15.42
N LYS A 209 -13.06 1.51 -14.49
CA LYS A 209 -13.18 1.76 -13.06
C LYS A 209 -11.95 2.46 -12.50
N PHE A 210 -10.77 2.13 -13.03
CA PHE A 210 -9.48 2.66 -12.57
C PHE A 210 -8.89 3.71 -13.52
N VAL A 211 -9.75 4.49 -14.20
CA VAL A 211 -9.32 5.45 -15.23
C VAL A 211 -8.25 6.44 -14.73
N CYS A 212 -8.32 6.85 -13.46
CA CYS A 212 -7.35 7.76 -12.85
C CYS A 212 -5.94 7.16 -12.69
N LEU A 213 -5.84 5.82 -12.63
CA LEU A 213 -4.57 5.08 -12.59
C LEU A 213 -4.08 4.72 -13.99
N MET A 214 -4.98 4.67 -14.98
CA MET A 214 -4.66 4.25 -16.34
C MET A 214 -4.36 5.42 -17.28
N ARG A 215 -4.65 6.67 -16.91
CA ARG A 215 -4.43 7.84 -17.78
C ARG A 215 -3.98 9.07 -16.99
N PRO A 216 -3.06 9.90 -17.53
CA PRO A 216 -2.62 11.18 -16.94
C PRO A 216 -3.69 12.26 -16.83
#